data_AF-A0A848C383-F1
#
_entry.id   AF-A0A848C383-F1
#
_cell.length_a   1.000
_cell.length_b   1.000
_cell.length_c   1.000
_cell.angle_alpha   90.00
_cell.angle_beta   90.00
_cell.angle_gamma   90.00
#
_symmetry.space_group_name_H-M   'P 1'
#
loop_
_entity.id
_entity.type
_entity.pdbx_description
1 polymer ?
#
loop_
_entity_poly.entity_id
_entity_poly.type
_entity_poly.pdbx_seq_one_letter_code
_entity_poly.pdbx_strand_id
1 'polypeptide(L)'
;MRKILIASLGVGNEKREYREASYGINGNIYTEKYIALALDKEFKMDKIFYIGTLGSMWENVYEDYCKENSLGINLEYKEEIETKMLEFLDMPLNKKRIFSNLI
;
A
#
# COMPACT_ATOMS: atom_id res chain seq x y z
N MET A 1 12.13 20.02 11.25
CA MET A 1 11.65 18.79 11.93
C MET A 1 11.26 17.81 10.84
N ARG A 2 11.60 16.52 10.96
CA ARG A 2 11.34 15.52 9.90
C ARG A 2 9.88 15.04 9.98
N LYS A 3 9.19 15.01 8.85
CA LYS A 3 7.79 14.57 8.73
C LYS A 3 7.76 13.11 8.31
N ILE A 4 7.22 12.27 9.17
CA ILE A 4 7.11 10.82 8.94
C ILE A 4 5.62 10.48 8.94
N LEU A 5 5.18 9.81 7.89
CA LEU A 5 3.84 9.24 7.80
C LEU A 5 3.92 7.73 8.01
N ILE A 6 3.06 7.20 8.88
CA ILE A 6 2.85 5.75 9.03
C ILE A 6 1.43 5.48 8.56
N ALA A 7 1.28 4.63 7.55
CA ALA A 7 0.00 4.35 6.91
C ALA A 7 -0.28 2.85 6.87
N SER A 8 -1.50 2.45 7.24
CA SER A 8 -1.95 1.08 7.06
C SER A 8 -2.25 0.79 5.58
N LEU A 9 -1.79 -0.34 5.07
CA LEU A 9 -2.07 -0.82 3.72
C LEU A 9 -3.10 -1.95 3.74
N GLY A 10 -4.23 -1.74 3.07
CA GLY A 10 -5.31 -2.72 2.97
C GLY A 10 -5.24 -3.60 1.72
N VAL A 11 -6.35 -4.29 1.45
CA VAL A 11 -6.51 -5.27 0.36
C VAL A 11 -7.33 -4.75 -0.83
N GLY A 12 -7.86 -3.52 -0.75
CA GLY A 12 -8.74 -2.95 -1.77
C GLY A 12 -10.14 -3.58 -1.80
N ASN A 13 -10.77 -3.55 -2.97
CA ASN A 13 -12.07 -4.18 -3.23
C ASN A 13 -11.92 -5.67 -3.62
N GLU A 14 -13.02 -6.34 -3.99
CA GLU A 14 -13.03 -7.76 -4.43
C GLU A 14 -12.12 -8.04 -5.63
N LYS A 15 -11.85 -7.03 -6.46
CA LYS A 15 -10.93 -7.09 -7.61
C LYS A 15 -9.50 -6.66 -7.27
N ARG A 16 -9.20 -6.42 -5.98
CA ARG A 16 -7.92 -5.86 -5.53
C ARG A 16 -7.60 -4.52 -6.17
N GLU A 17 -8.58 -3.63 -6.19
CA GLU A 17 -8.41 -2.26 -6.66
C GLU A 17 -8.77 -1.27 -5.56
N TYR A 18 -7.99 -0.21 -5.42
CA TYR A 18 -8.41 0.98 -4.68
C TYR A 18 -9.30 1.84 -5.57
N ARG A 19 -10.47 2.21 -5.05
CA ARG A 19 -11.29 3.25 -5.67
C ARG A 19 -10.64 4.60 -5.40
N GLU A 20 -10.55 5.43 -6.42
CA GLU A 20 -10.16 6.83 -6.22
C GLU A 20 -11.18 7.52 -5.31
N ALA A 21 -10.66 8.37 -4.42
CA ALA A 21 -11.46 9.18 -3.53
C ALA A 21 -10.91 10.61 -3.49
N SER A 22 -11.80 11.58 -3.32
CA SER A 22 -11.45 12.98 -3.15
C SER A 22 -11.34 13.29 -1.65
N TYR A 23 -10.14 13.64 -1.21
CA TYR A 23 -9.82 13.99 0.17
C TYR A 23 -9.76 15.50 0.33
N GLY A 24 -10.59 16.05 1.23
CA GLY A 24 -10.53 17.46 1.63
C GLY A 24 -9.51 17.66 2.76
N ILE A 25 -8.44 18.39 2.51
CA ILE A 25 -7.36 18.65 3.48
C ILE A 25 -6.99 20.13 3.40
N ASN A 26 -7.09 20.87 4.51
CA ASN A 26 -6.78 22.31 4.58
C ASN A 26 -7.47 23.18 3.51
N GLY A 27 -8.68 22.81 3.09
CA GLY A 27 -9.43 23.51 2.03
C GLY A 27 -9.03 23.13 0.60
N ASN A 28 -8.01 22.30 0.42
CA ASN A 28 -7.63 21.71 -0.86
C ASN A 28 -8.33 20.35 -1.08
N ILE A 29 -8.54 19.97 -2.34
CA ILE A 29 -9.08 18.66 -2.72
C ILE A 29 -8.00 17.86 -3.45
N TYR A 30 -7.74 16.64 -2.95
CA TYR A 30 -6.79 15.70 -3.53
C TYR A 30 -7.53 14.43 -3.97
N THR A 31 -7.49 14.10 -5.26
CA THR A 31 -8.09 12.86 -5.79
C THR A 31 -7.03 11.79 -5.94
N GLU A 32 -7.01 10.81 -5.03
CA GLU A 32 -5.97 9.78 -4.97
C GLU A 32 -6.56 8.40 -4.65
N LYS A 33 -5.80 7.35 -4.93
CA LYS A 33 -6.14 5.96 -4.57
C LYS A 33 -6.03 5.67 -3.07
N TYR A 34 -5.10 6.34 -2.39
CA TYR A 34 -4.84 6.15 -0.95
C TYR A 34 -4.72 7.51 -0.26
N ILE A 35 -5.25 7.61 0.95
CA ILE A 35 -5.11 8.82 1.78
C ILE A 35 -3.64 9.19 2.02
N ALA A 36 -2.73 8.21 2.05
CA ALA A 36 -1.30 8.47 2.24
C ALA A 36 -0.71 9.35 1.13
N LEU A 37 -1.13 9.16 -0.13
CA LEU A 37 -0.70 10.02 -1.25
C LEU A 37 -1.25 11.44 -1.13
N ALA A 38 -2.51 11.58 -0.70
CA ALA A 38 -3.12 12.90 -0.48
C ALA A 38 -2.40 13.66 0.64
N LEU A 39 -2.09 12.98 1.74
CA LEU A 39 -1.31 13.53 2.85
C LEU A 39 0.11 13.89 2.44
N ASP A 40 0.75 13.07 1.62
CA ASP A 40 2.09 13.37 1.11
C ASP A 40 2.08 14.60 0.18
N LYS A 41 1.06 14.73 -0.67
CA LYS A 41 0.93 15.91 -1.54
C LYS A 41 0.75 17.20 -0.76
N GLU A 42 -0.07 17.23 0.28
CA GLU A 42 -0.29 18.40 1.13
C GLU A 42 0.94 18.71 2.00
N PHE A 43 1.41 17.71 2.74
CA PHE A 43 2.38 17.94 3.80
C PHE A 43 3.82 17.69 3.36
N LYS A 44 4.08 17.14 2.18
CA LYS A 44 5.42 16.80 1.64
C LYS A 44 6.22 15.97 2.64
N MET A 45 5.82 14.73 2.87
CA MET A 45 6.44 13.87 3.88
C MET A 45 7.88 13.55 3.48
N ASP A 46 8.77 13.45 4.46
CA ASP A 46 10.15 13.04 4.19
C ASP A 46 10.26 11.52 4.04
N LYS A 47 9.38 10.77 4.71
CA LYS A 47 9.27 9.31 4.64
C LYS A 47 7.84 8.86 4.88
N ILE A 48 7.44 7.81 4.17
CA ILE A 48 6.19 7.08 4.38
C ILE A 48 6.53 5.63 4.71
N PHE A 49 6.02 5.11 5.82
CA PHE A 49 6.10 3.71 6.19
C PHE A 49 4.72 3.08 6.03
N TYR A 50 4.60 2.14 5.12
CA TYR A 50 3.41 1.32 4.98
C TYR A 50 3.48 0.11 5.93
N ILE A 51 2.39 -0.15 6.63
CA ILE A 51 2.22 -1.32 7.49
C ILE A 51 1.03 -2.11 6.97
N GLY A 52 1.23 -3.38 6.64
CA GLY A 52 0.20 -4.24 6.07
C GLY A 52 0.47 -5.71 6.37
N THR A 53 -0.51 -6.53 6.03
CA THR A 53 -0.38 -8.00 6.08
C THR A 53 0.17 -8.50 4.75
N LEU A 54 0.57 -9.77 4.65
CA LEU A 54 0.96 -10.37 3.36
C LEU A 54 -0.15 -10.30 2.29
N GLY A 55 -1.41 -10.22 2.71
CA GLY A 55 -2.55 -10.07 1.79
C GLY A 55 -2.79 -8.64 1.28
N SER A 56 -2.11 -7.65 1.87
CA SER A 56 -2.21 -6.24 1.46
C SER A 56 -1.67 -6.03 0.04
N MET A 57 -2.04 -4.92 -0.59
CA MET A 57 -1.69 -4.63 -2.00
C MET A 57 -0.28 -4.04 -2.13
N TRP A 58 0.72 -4.82 -1.74
CA TRP A 58 2.14 -4.45 -1.79
C TRP A 58 2.63 -4.25 -3.22
N GLU A 59 2.10 -5.01 -4.16
CA GLU A 59 2.35 -4.91 -5.58
C GLU A 59 2.04 -3.50 -6.10
N ASN A 60 0.90 -2.92 -5.70
CA ASN A 60 0.53 -1.56 -6.10
C ASN A 60 1.47 -0.51 -5.50
N VAL A 61 1.85 -0.65 -4.22
CA VAL A 61 2.80 0.28 -3.58
C VAL A 61 4.16 0.25 -4.27
N TYR A 62 4.62 -0.93 -4.66
CA TYR A 62 5.86 -1.09 -5.43
C TYR A 62 5.78 -0.40 -6.80
N GLU A 63 4.70 -0.63 -7.54
CA GLU A 63 4.48 0.00 -8.85
C GLU A 63 4.39 1.52 -8.77
N ASP A 64 3.59 2.03 -7.83
CA ASP A 64 3.42 3.46 -7.60
C ASP A 64 4.77 4.11 -7.24
N TYR A 65 5.56 3.46 -6.36
CA TYR A 65 6.91 3.91 -6.01
C TYR A 65 7.85 3.97 -7.22
N CYS A 66 7.89 2.90 -8.03
CA CYS A 66 8.72 2.88 -9.24
C CYS A 66 8.31 4.00 -10.20
N LYS A 67 7.01 4.19 -10.42
CA LYS A 67 6.48 5.23 -11.30
C LYS A 67 6.83 6.64 -10.81
N GLU A 68 6.61 6.94 -9.53
CA GLU A 68 6.90 8.25 -8.94
C GLU A 68 8.39 8.61 -9.02
N ASN A 69 9.27 7.61 -8.93
CA ASN A 69 10.72 7.79 -8.98
C ASN A 69 11.31 7.57 -10.39
N SER A 70 10.47 7.40 -11.43
CA SER A 70 10.90 7.10 -12.81
C SER A 70 11.85 5.90 -12.90
N LEU A 71 11.62 4.89 -12.07
CA LEU A 71 12.38 3.64 -12.04
C LEU A 71 11.71 2.59 -12.91
N GLY A 72 12.51 1.71 -13.52
CA GLY A 72 11.99 0.50 -14.17
C GLY A 72 11.39 -0.46 -13.14
N ILE A 73 10.33 -1.17 -13.54
CA ILE A 73 9.74 -2.24 -12.73
C ILE A 73 10.61 -3.49 -12.88
N ASN A 74 11.07 -4.06 -11.76
CA ASN A 74 11.64 -5.40 -11.75
C ASN A 74 10.48 -6.40 -11.74
N LEU A 75 10.29 -7.08 -12.87
CA LEU A 75 9.19 -8.03 -13.06
C LEU A 75 9.32 -9.26 -12.16
N GLU A 76 10.54 -9.77 -11.95
CA GLU A 76 10.80 -10.93 -11.08
C GLU A 76 10.43 -10.61 -9.64
N TYR A 77 10.83 -9.43 -9.14
CA TYR A 77 10.48 -9.00 -7.79
C TYR A 77 8.98 -8.74 -7.63
N LYS A 78 8.33 -8.17 -8.66
CA LYS A 78 6.88 -7.99 -8.66
C LYS A 78 6.15 -9.34 -8.58
N GLU A 79 6.56 -10.32 -9.40
CA GLU A 79 6.01 -11.68 -9.39
C GLU A 79 6.23 -12.38 -8.05
N GLU A 80 7.37 -12.15 -7.38
CA GLU A 80 7.62 -12.65 -6.03
C GLU A 80 6.63 -12.08 -5.00
N ILE A 81 6.34 -10.78 -5.05
CA ILE A 81 5.35 -10.13 -4.19
C ILE A 81 3.96 -10.73 -4.43
N GLU A 82 3.54 -10.84 -5.70
CA GLU A 82 2.24 -11.38 -6.09
C GLU A 82 2.09 -12.85 -5.66
N THR A 83 3.15 -13.65 -5.83
CA THR A 83 3.16 -15.07 -5.41
C THR A 83 2.98 -15.21 -3.91
N LYS A 84 3.75 -14.46 -3.10
CA LYS A 84 3.63 -14.47 -1.63
C LYS A 84 2.24 -14.03 -1.17
N MET A 85 1.67 -13.06 -1.86
CA MET A 85 0.31 -12.59 -1.60
C MET A 85 -0.72 -13.68 -1.91
N LEU A 86 -0.63 -14.32 -3.08
CA LEU A 86 -1.53 -15.42 -3.48
C LEU A 86 -1.43 -16.61 -2.53
N GLU A 87 -0.21 -17.03 -2.20
CA GLU A 87 0.04 -18.07 -1.19
C GLU A 87 -0.66 -17.71 0.11
N PHE A 88 -0.48 -16.49 0.62
CA PHE A 88 -1.16 -16.03 1.82
C PHE A 88 -2.67 -16.06 1.68
N LEU A 89 -3.25 -15.64 0.55
CA LEU A 89 -4.70 -15.67 0.34
C LEU A 89 -5.25 -17.09 0.30
N ASP A 90 -4.52 -18.04 -0.26
CA ASP A 90 -4.91 -19.46 -0.33
C ASP A 90 -4.69 -20.21 0.99
N MET A 91 -3.95 -19.63 1.94
CA MET A 91 -3.75 -20.25 3.25
C MET A 91 -5.09 -20.43 4.00
N PRO A 92 -5.31 -21.59 4.63
CA PRO A 92 -6.47 -21.81 5.48
C PRO A 92 -6.42 -20.91 6.72
N LEU A 93 -7.60 -20.53 7.22
CA LEU A 93 -7.75 -19.51 8.27
C LEU A 93 -6.95 -19.83 9.54
N ASN A 94 -6.86 -21.12 9.90
CA ASN A 94 -6.08 -21.59 11.06
C ASN A 94 -4.59 -21.30 10.93
N LYS A 95 -4.02 -21.38 9.72
CA LYS A 95 -2.62 -21.03 9.46
C LYS A 95 -2.41 -19.51 9.42
N LYS A 96 -3.39 -18.75 8.91
CA LYS A 96 -3.35 -17.27 8.91
C LYS A 96 -3.29 -16.68 10.32
N ARG A 97 -3.99 -17.29 11.29
CA ARG A 97 -4.01 -16.84 12.71
C ARG A 97 -2.63 -16.88 13.39
N ILE A 98 -1.66 -17.61 12.83
CA ILE A 98 -0.28 -17.61 13.35
C ILE A 98 0.35 -16.22 13.15
N PHE A 99 0.07 -15.55 12.03
CA PHE A 99 0.62 -14.22 11.73
C PHE A 99 -0.03 -13.10 12.53
N SER A 100 -1.29 -13.26 12.95
CA SER A 100 -2.00 -12.25 13.75
C SER A 100 -1.54 -12.18 15.21
N ASN A 101 -0.83 -13.20 15.71
CA ASN A 101 -0.35 -13.26 17.09
C ASN A 101 1.10 -12.77 17.24
N LEU A 102 1.72 -12.28 16.15
CA LEU A 102 3.12 -11.84 16.09
C LEU A 102 3.26 -10.31 16.13
N ILE A 103 2.16 -9.57 16.24
CA ILE A 103 2.09 -8.09 16.35
C ILE A 103 1.44 -7.77 17.69
#